data_AF-A0A9W3ASB9-F1
#
_entry.id   AF-A0A9W3ASB9-F1
#
_cell.length_a   1.000
_cell.length_b   1.000
_cell.length_c   1.000
_cell.angle_alpha   90.00
_cell.angle_beta   90.00
_cell.angle_gamma   90.00
#
_symmetry.space_group_name_H-M   'P 1'
#
loop_
_entity.id
_entity.type
_entity.pdbx_description
1 polymer ?
#
loop_
_entity_poly.entity_id
_entity_poly.type
_entity_poly.pdbx_seq_one_letter_code
_entity_poly.pdbx_strand_id
1 'polypeptide(L)'
;METRLTLTAQFISDGRALGYDGERLERYVAEQKVEYERAKKEEFERETARLEREERLRKEAQAEEKARLEREERLRREAKADEAARHEREEKARREEHERWKERDAREELKRKDELELARLKEKSAPEAGAVVGQAVEVRQKSVLDILDKNFQGMKEEDDLLAYLTHFEAVAARCKIESKEWALLLSYKLTTPLKNFMLRDSLFLSDKYEDVKTALLRHPDINADTCRKRFHRVKPRQNDFRVEDRTGQLVQNG
;
A
#
# COMPACT_ATOMS: atom_id res chain seq x y z
N MET A 1 -24.80 14.78 -68.89
CA MET A 1 -25.18 13.83 -69.97
C MET A 1 -24.04 13.55 -70.94
N GLU A 2 -22.97 14.35 -70.96
CA GLU A 2 -21.87 14.25 -71.93
C GLU A 2 -21.00 12.98 -71.80
N THR A 3 -20.92 12.39 -70.61
CA THR A 3 -20.12 11.16 -70.36
C THR A 3 -20.73 9.89 -70.95
N ARG A 4 -22.06 9.82 -71.10
CA ARG A 4 -22.74 8.65 -71.68
C ARG A 4 -22.66 8.61 -73.21
N LEU A 5 -22.65 9.79 -73.84
CA LEU A 5 -22.51 9.93 -75.29
C LEU A 5 -21.07 9.61 -75.73
N THR A 6 -20.08 10.03 -74.96
CA THR A 6 -18.67 9.70 -75.19
C THR A 6 -18.35 8.22 -74.95
N LEU A 7 -18.91 7.62 -73.90
CA LEU A 7 -18.72 6.19 -73.63
C LEU A 7 -19.36 5.28 -74.70
N THR A 8 -20.56 5.63 -75.16
CA THR A 8 -21.21 4.89 -76.25
C THR A 8 -20.42 4.99 -77.56
N ALA A 9 -19.86 6.16 -77.87
CA ALA A 9 -19.00 6.35 -79.02
C ALA A 9 -17.71 5.52 -78.92
N GLN A 10 -17.12 5.40 -77.73
CA GLN A 10 -15.97 4.54 -77.47
C GLN A 10 -16.30 3.07 -77.74
N PHE A 11 -17.42 2.55 -77.22
CA PHE A 11 -17.84 1.17 -77.46
C PHE A 11 -18.13 0.88 -78.94
N ILE A 12 -18.69 1.85 -79.67
CA ILE A 12 -18.91 1.74 -81.12
C ILE A 12 -17.57 1.68 -81.87
N SER A 13 -16.59 2.50 -81.47
CA SER A 13 -15.25 2.50 -82.05
C SER A 13 -14.53 1.17 -81.79
N ASP A 14 -14.57 0.67 -80.55
CA ASP A 14 -13.94 -0.59 -80.16
C ASP A 14 -14.57 -1.78 -80.90
N GLY A 15 -15.90 -1.82 -81.00
CA GLY A 15 -16.60 -2.87 -81.74
C GLY A 15 -16.29 -2.87 -83.24
N ARG A 16 -16.15 -1.69 -83.86
CA ARG A 16 -15.71 -1.56 -85.26
C ARG A 16 -14.25 -2.00 -85.46
N ALA A 17 -13.37 -1.70 -84.50
CA ALA A 17 -11.97 -2.14 -84.53
C ALA A 17 -11.84 -3.67 -84.42
N LEU A 18 -12.79 -4.32 -83.74
CA LEU A 18 -12.92 -5.78 -83.67
C LEU A 18 -13.58 -6.41 -84.92
N GLY A 19 -13.95 -5.59 -85.92
CA GLY A 19 -14.58 -6.04 -87.16
C GLY A 19 -16.08 -6.33 -87.04
N TYR A 20 -16.75 -5.85 -85.99
CA TYR A 20 -18.20 -5.99 -85.86
C TYR A 20 -18.94 -4.89 -86.64
N ASP A 21 -19.95 -5.30 -87.40
CA ASP A 21 -20.86 -4.45 -88.16
C ASP A 21 -22.34 -4.84 -87.91
N GLY A 22 -23.26 -3.98 -88.36
CA GLY A 22 -24.71 -4.20 -88.28
C GLY A 22 -25.18 -4.67 -86.90
N GLU A 23 -25.96 -5.77 -86.86
CA GLU A 23 -26.50 -6.35 -85.63
C GLU A 23 -25.44 -6.82 -84.63
N ARG A 24 -24.25 -7.25 -85.09
CA ARG A 24 -23.19 -7.71 -84.18
C ARG A 24 -22.61 -6.56 -83.38
N LEU A 25 -22.44 -5.40 -84.02
CA LEU A 25 -21.99 -4.18 -83.35
C LEU A 25 -23.01 -3.68 -82.33
N GLU A 26 -24.31 -3.74 -82.66
CA GLU A 26 -25.38 -3.35 -81.74
C GLU A 26 -25.41 -4.23 -80.48
N ARG A 27 -25.29 -5.55 -80.63
CA ARG A 27 -25.20 -6.48 -79.49
C ARG A 27 -23.98 -6.22 -78.62
N TYR A 28 -22.81 -6.04 -79.22
CA TYR A 28 -21.58 -5.71 -78.50
C TYR A 28 -21.73 -4.44 -77.66
N VAL A 29 -22.24 -3.35 -78.25
CA VAL A 29 -22.44 -2.08 -77.54
C VAL A 29 -23.47 -2.21 -76.43
N ALA A 30 -24.53 -3.00 -76.62
CA ALA A 30 -25.53 -3.26 -75.59
C ALA A 30 -24.93 -4.06 -74.40
N GLU A 31 -24.17 -5.12 -74.68
CA GLU A 31 -23.49 -5.91 -73.65
C GLU A 31 -22.47 -5.08 -72.87
N GLN A 32 -21.64 -4.28 -73.54
CA GLN A 32 -20.66 -3.42 -72.89
C GLN A 32 -21.32 -2.36 -71.99
N LYS A 33 -22.48 -1.83 -72.39
CA LYS A 33 -23.25 -0.91 -71.53
C LYS A 33 -23.78 -1.59 -70.27
N VAL A 34 -24.27 -2.83 -70.40
CA VAL A 34 -24.77 -3.60 -69.25
C VAL A 34 -23.64 -3.94 -68.29
N GLU A 35 -22.50 -4.41 -68.81
CA GLU A 35 -21.32 -4.70 -67.98
C GLU A 35 -20.77 -3.45 -67.31
N TYR A 36 -20.72 -2.31 -68.01
CA TYR A 36 -20.30 -1.04 -67.42
C TYR A 36 -21.22 -0.56 -66.30
N GLU A 37 -22.54 -0.59 -66.49
CA GLU A 37 -23.49 -0.19 -65.43
C GLU A 37 -23.49 -1.21 -64.27
N ARG A 38 -23.28 -2.51 -64.53
CA ARG A 38 -23.08 -3.51 -63.47
C ARG A 38 -21.80 -3.22 -62.67
N ALA A 39 -20.67 -3.01 -63.33
CA ALA A 39 -19.40 -2.72 -62.66
C ALA A 39 -19.49 -1.44 -61.82
N LYS A 40 -20.13 -0.40 -62.36
CA LYS A 40 -20.36 0.87 -61.65
C LYS A 40 -21.28 0.68 -60.43
N LYS A 41 -22.30 -0.15 -60.54
CA LYS A 41 -23.20 -0.47 -59.43
C LYS A 41 -22.46 -1.25 -58.34
N GLU A 42 -21.67 -2.25 -58.71
CA GLU A 42 -20.84 -3.01 -57.77
C GLU A 42 -19.82 -2.13 -57.06
N GLU A 43 -19.17 -1.21 -57.77
CA GLU A 43 -18.22 -0.27 -57.17
C GLU A 43 -18.91 0.63 -56.13
N PHE A 44 -20.09 1.17 -56.47
CA PHE A 44 -20.88 1.95 -55.54
C PHE A 44 -21.28 1.15 -54.30
N GLU A 45 -21.77 -0.09 -54.47
CA GLU A 45 -22.13 -0.98 -53.35
C GLU A 45 -20.92 -1.35 -52.47
N ARG A 46 -19.75 -1.55 -53.07
CA ARG A 46 -18.50 -1.81 -52.34
C ARG A 46 -18.08 -0.58 -51.53
N GLU A 47 -18.17 0.61 -52.09
CA GLU A 47 -17.82 1.84 -51.40
C GLU A 47 -18.80 2.15 -50.26
N THR A 48 -20.11 1.95 -50.48
CA THR A 48 -21.10 2.11 -49.39
C THR A 48 -20.87 1.09 -48.28
N ALA A 49 -20.58 -0.18 -48.61
CA ALA A 49 -20.24 -1.19 -47.63
C ALA A 49 -18.94 -0.86 -46.87
N ARG A 50 -17.95 -0.22 -47.52
CA ARG A 50 -16.73 0.24 -46.87
C ARG A 50 -17.02 1.36 -45.86
N LEU A 51 -17.80 2.36 -46.26
CA LEU A 51 -18.20 3.47 -45.41
C LEU A 51 -19.01 3.01 -44.20
N GLU A 52 -19.96 2.10 -44.38
CA GLU A 52 -20.73 1.53 -43.27
C GLU A 52 -19.85 0.77 -42.27
N ARG A 53 -18.87 0.01 -42.77
CA ARG A 53 -17.90 -0.69 -41.90
C ARG A 53 -17.03 0.30 -41.13
N GLU A 54 -16.55 1.34 -41.79
CA GLU A 54 -15.74 2.39 -41.17
C GLU A 54 -16.54 3.15 -40.10
N GLU A 55 -17.81 3.47 -40.36
CA GLU A 55 -18.70 4.10 -39.40
C GLU A 55 -18.95 3.20 -38.18
N ARG A 56 -19.15 1.90 -38.40
CA ARG A 56 -19.31 0.93 -37.30
C ARG A 56 -18.06 0.85 -36.43
N LEU A 57 -16.88 0.75 -37.04
CA LEU A 57 -15.61 0.74 -36.30
C LEU A 57 -15.41 2.03 -35.51
N ARG A 58 -15.76 3.18 -36.08
CA ARG A 58 -15.70 4.47 -35.38
C ARG A 58 -16.64 4.52 -34.19
N LYS A 59 -17.88 4.04 -34.33
CA LYS A 59 -18.86 3.96 -33.23
C LYS A 59 -18.39 3.00 -32.12
N GLU A 60 -17.83 1.86 -32.50
CA GLU A 60 -17.29 0.87 -31.56
C GLU A 60 -16.09 1.45 -30.79
N ALA A 61 -15.13 2.07 -31.48
CA ALA A 61 -13.99 2.72 -30.84
C ALA A 61 -14.43 3.84 -29.88
N GLN A 62 -15.41 4.66 -30.27
CA GLN A 62 -15.98 5.70 -29.38
C GLN A 62 -16.69 5.10 -28.17
N ALA A 63 -17.39 3.97 -28.33
CA ALA A 63 -18.04 3.28 -27.22
C ALA A 63 -17.02 2.66 -26.26
N GLU A 64 -15.95 2.07 -26.79
CA GLU A 64 -14.87 1.49 -25.99
C GLU A 64 -14.11 2.58 -25.20
N GLU A 65 -13.77 3.70 -25.85
CA GLU A 65 -13.12 4.83 -25.19
C GLU A 65 -13.99 5.41 -24.08
N LYS A 66 -15.28 5.60 -24.35
CA LYS A 66 -16.24 6.06 -23.33
C LYS A 66 -16.34 5.07 -22.16
N ALA A 67 -16.42 3.78 -22.44
CA ALA A 67 -16.47 2.74 -21.41
C ALA A 67 -15.18 2.70 -20.57
N ARG A 68 -14.02 2.96 -21.19
CA ARG A 68 -12.74 3.06 -20.50
C ARG A 68 -12.70 4.26 -19.55
N LEU A 69 -13.12 5.44 -20.01
CA LEU A 69 -13.18 6.65 -19.19
C LEU A 69 -14.15 6.48 -18.01
N GLU A 70 -15.31 5.88 -18.23
CA GLU A 70 -16.29 5.62 -17.16
C GLU A 70 -15.73 4.64 -16.10
N ARG A 71 -15.02 3.60 -16.52
CA ARG A 71 -14.34 2.67 -15.60
C ARG A 71 -13.26 3.36 -14.77
N GLU A 72 -12.45 4.20 -15.42
CA GLU A 72 -11.40 4.96 -14.73
C GLU A 72 -12.00 5.95 -13.72
N GLU A 73 -13.07 6.66 -14.09
CA GLU A 73 -13.77 7.55 -13.18
C GLU A 73 -14.37 6.80 -11.99
N ARG A 74 -14.95 5.61 -12.21
CA ARG A 74 -15.48 4.78 -11.13
C ARG A 74 -14.38 4.37 -10.16
N LEU A 75 -13.24 3.91 -10.66
CA LEU A 75 -12.08 3.56 -9.83
C LEU A 75 -11.57 4.76 -9.04
N ARG A 76 -11.54 5.95 -9.64
CA ARG A 76 -11.13 7.18 -8.95
C ARG A 76 -12.11 7.58 -7.85
N ARG A 77 -13.41 7.42 -8.08
CA ARG A 77 -14.44 7.67 -7.05
C ARG A 77 -14.34 6.68 -5.90
N GLU A 78 -14.12 5.40 -6.22
CA GLU A 78 -13.95 4.33 -5.23
C GLU A 78 -12.68 4.55 -4.38
N ALA A 79 -11.55 4.87 -5.01
CA ALA A 79 -10.31 5.19 -4.30
C ALA A 79 -10.47 6.38 -3.34
N LYS A 80 -11.15 7.45 -3.79
CA LYS A 80 -11.47 8.60 -2.93
C LYS A 80 -12.39 8.23 -1.77
N ALA A 81 -13.36 7.34 -2.00
CA ALA A 81 -14.24 6.86 -0.95
C ALA A 81 -13.51 6.00 0.09
N ASP A 82 -12.60 5.12 -0.34
CA ASP A 82 -11.77 4.32 0.57
C ASP A 82 -10.82 5.21 1.38
N GLU A 83 -10.18 6.19 0.75
CA GLU A 83 -9.32 7.16 1.43
C GLU A 83 -10.10 8.00 2.44
N ALA A 84 -11.29 8.50 2.08
CA ALA A 84 -12.16 9.21 3.00
C ALA A 84 -12.61 8.33 4.18
N ALA A 85 -12.94 7.06 3.93
CA ALA A 85 -13.32 6.11 4.97
C ALA A 85 -12.15 5.80 5.92
N ARG A 86 -10.92 5.72 5.41
CA ARG A 86 -9.71 5.58 6.26
C ARG A 86 -9.50 6.82 7.11
N HIS A 87 -9.57 8.00 6.51
CA HIS A 87 -9.42 9.27 7.22
C HIS A 87 -10.48 9.42 8.32
N GLU A 88 -11.74 9.06 8.05
CA GLU A 88 -12.81 9.09 9.04
C GLU A 88 -12.53 8.13 10.21
N ARG A 89 -12.03 6.92 9.92
CA ARG A 89 -11.65 5.94 10.96
C ARG A 89 -10.49 6.44 11.82
N GLU A 90 -9.47 7.04 11.20
CA GLU A 90 -8.32 7.60 11.90
C GLU A 90 -8.73 8.78 12.79
N GLU A 91 -9.55 9.70 12.28
CA GLU A 91 -10.09 10.82 13.07
C GLU A 91 -10.96 10.33 14.22
N LYS A 92 -11.79 9.30 14.00
CA LYS A 92 -12.57 8.68 15.06
C LYS A 92 -11.67 8.05 16.12
N ALA A 93 -10.65 7.29 15.73
CA ALA A 93 -9.69 6.70 16.64
C ALA A 93 -8.94 7.77 17.46
N ARG A 94 -8.55 8.88 16.82
CA ARG A 94 -7.89 10.00 17.47
C ARG A 94 -8.79 10.70 18.50
N ARG A 95 -10.09 10.86 18.20
CA ARG A 95 -11.07 11.39 19.15
C ARG A 95 -11.27 10.45 20.34
N GLU A 96 -11.41 9.16 20.09
CA GLU A 96 -11.54 8.15 21.14
C GLU A 96 -10.28 8.07 22.02
N GLU A 97 -9.10 8.18 21.42
CA GLU A 97 -7.82 8.23 22.15
C GLU A 97 -7.70 9.49 23.00
N HIS A 98 -8.13 10.65 22.47
CA HIS A 98 -8.13 11.90 23.20
C HIS A 98 -9.06 11.86 24.43
N GLU A 99 -10.27 11.30 24.27
CA GLU A 99 -11.19 11.11 25.39
C GLU A 99 -10.61 10.12 26.43
N ARG A 100 -10.00 9.01 26.00
CA ARG A 100 -9.31 8.08 26.91
C ARG A 100 -8.12 8.70 27.63
N TRP A 101 -7.41 9.62 26.98
CA TRP A 101 -6.32 10.37 27.62
C TRP A 101 -6.89 11.31 28.69
N LYS A 102 -7.95 12.05 28.37
CA LYS A 102 -8.63 12.96 29.30
C LYS A 102 -9.19 12.22 30.52
N GLU A 103 -9.78 11.04 30.34
CA GLU A 103 -10.27 10.21 31.44
C GLU A 103 -9.11 9.71 32.34
N ARG A 104 -7.98 9.30 31.74
CA ARG A 104 -6.78 8.91 32.48
C ARG A 104 -6.23 10.08 33.29
N ASP A 105 -6.12 11.25 32.68
CA ASP A 105 -5.63 12.46 33.33
C ASP A 105 -6.53 12.88 34.51
N ALA A 106 -7.85 12.89 34.32
CA ALA A 106 -8.82 13.17 35.38
C ALA A 106 -8.74 12.14 36.53
N ARG A 107 -8.52 10.86 36.21
CA ARG A 107 -8.35 9.80 37.21
C ARG A 107 -7.04 9.95 37.99
N GLU A 108 -5.96 10.36 37.34
CA GLU A 108 -4.70 10.68 38.01
C GLU A 108 -4.81 11.92 38.89
N GLU A 109 -5.55 12.94 38.46
CA GLU A 109 -5.80 14.14 39.25
C GLU A 109 -6.64 13.82 40.51
N LEU A 110 -7.65 12.96 40.38
CA LEU A 110 -8.43 12.48 41.53
C LEU A 110 -7.55 11.70 42.50
N LYS A 111 -6.71 10.78 42.02
CA LYS A 111 -5.75 10.05 42.87
C LYS A 111 -4.80 10.99 43.61
N ARG A 112 -4.30 12.05 42.96
CA ARG A 112 -3.45 13.06 43.61
C ARG A 112 -4.22 13.82 44.70
N LYS A 113 -5.49 14.14 44.49
CA LYS A 113 -6.35 14.76 45.51
C LYS A 113 -6.57 13.83 46.71
N ASP A 114 -6.89 12.56 46.44
CA ASP A 114 -7.07 11.54 47.48
C ASP A 114 -5.78 11.32 48.28
N GLU A 115 -4.62 11.26 47.62
CA GLU A 115 -3.30 11.17 48.28
C GLU A 115 -3.00 12.39 49.16
N LEU A 116 -3.35 13.60 48.71
CA LEU A 116 -3.19 14.83 49.49
C LEU A 116 -4.11 14.87 50.71
N GLU A 117 -5.35 14.39 50.59
CA GLU A 117 -6.26 14.24 51.73
C GLU A 117 -5.75 13.19 52.72
N LEU A 118 -5.26 12.05 52.23
CA LEU A 118 -4.67 11.01 53.04
C LEU A 118 -3.42 11.50 53.77
N ALA A 119 -2.58 12.30 53.11
CA ALA A 119 -1.42 12.95 53.72
C ALA A 119 -1.84 13.98 54.78
N ARG A 120 -2.89 14.77 54.55
CA ARG A 120 -3.45 15.68 55.56
C ARG A 120 -4.01 14.96 56.79
N LEU A 121 -4.66 13.81 56.60
CA LEU A 121 -5.11 12.97 57.71
C LEU A 121 -3.93 12.32 58.46
N LYS A 122 -2.88 11.92 57.73
CA LYS A 122 -1.66 11.36 58.31
C LYS A 122 -0.84 12.42 59.06
N GLU A 123 -0.77 13.64 58.56
CA GLU A 123 -0.15 14.80 59.22
C GLU A 123 -0.92 15.19 60.49
N LYS A 124 -2.25 15.12 60.46
CA LYS A 124 -3.08 15.25 61.67
C LYS A 124 -2.92 14.10 62.68
N SER A 125 -2.23 13.01 62.33
CA SER A 125 -2.08 11.81 63.16
C SER A 125 -0.64 11.34 63.42
N ALA A 126 0.39 12.09 63.02
CA ALA A 126 1.79 11.74 63.28
C ALA A 126 2.60 12.93 63.85
N PRO A 127 3.36 12.75 64.95
CA PRO A 127 4.29 13.76 65.46
C PRO A 127 5.62 13.75 64.69
N GLU A 128 6.31 14.89 64.78
CA GLU A 128 7.48 15.32 64.01
C GLU A 128 8.67 14.34 63.99
N ALA A 129 9.34 14.24 62.83
CA ALA A 129 10.75 13.89 62.75
C ALA A 129 11.40 14.44 61.45
N GLY A 130 12.20 15.49 61.63
CA GLY A 130 13.61 15.49 61.24
C GLY A 130 13.97 15.55 59.75
N ALA A 131 14.43 16.74 59.34
CA ALA A 131 15.18 17.02 58.12
C ALA A 131 16.41 16.11 57.90
N VAL A 132 16.88 15.99 56.64
CA VAL A 132 18.23 16.38 56.21
C VAL A 132 18.35 16.32 54.68
N VAL A 133 18.96 17.37 54.16
CA VAL A 133 19.24 17.70 52.76
C VAL A 133 20.52 17.00 52.27
N GLY A 134 20.48 16.55 51.01
CA GLY A 134 21.55 16.77 50.03
C GLY A 134 22.77 15.83 50.01
N GLN A 135 22.75 14.84 49.11
CA GLN A 135 23.90 14.42 48.28
C GLN A 135 23.47 13.28 47.35
N ALA A 136 23.07 13.56 46.11
CA ALA A 136 22.73 12.51 45.15
C ALA A 136 22.73 13.02 43.70
N VAL A 137 23.89 13.36 43.15
CA VAL A 137 24.01 13.54 41.69
C VAL A 137 24.84 12.43 41.05
N GLU A 138 25.76 11.78 41.78
CA GLU A 138 26.58 10.69 41.23
C GLU A 138 26.12 9.26 41.61
N VAL A 139 25.26 9.12 42.63
CA VAL A 139 24.75 7.81 43.10
C VAL A 139 23.49 7.36 42.34
N ARG A 140 22.75 8.28 41.71
CA ARG A 140 21.48 7.96 41.03
C ARG A 140 21.66 7.16 39.74
N GLN A 141 22.70 7.42 38.95
CA GLN A 141 22.88 6.72 37.66
C GLN A 141 23.20 5.23 37.82
N LYS A 142 23.97 4.85 38.87
CA LYS A 142 24.18 3.43 39.21
C LYS A 142 22.87 2.73 39.58
N SER A 143 22.00 3.40 40.34
CA SER A 143 20.68 2.86 40.73
C SER A 143 19.77 2.56 39.52
N VAL A 144 19.72 3.46 38.53
CA VAL A 144 18.86 3.27 37.34
C VAL A 144 19.35 2.12 36.45
N LEU A 145 20.67 2.02 36.25
CA LEU A 145 21.29 0.87 35.57
C LEU A 145 21.02 -0.44 36.33
N ASP A 146 21.18 -0.46 37.66
CA ASP A 146 20.93 -1.65 38.48
C ASP A 146 19.45 -2.09 38.46
N ILE A 147 18.51 -1.14 38.38
CA ILE A 147 17.08 -1.43 38.26
C ILE A 147 16.79 -2.07 36.89
N LEU A 148 17.37 -1.53 35.82
CA LEU A 148 17.18 -2.08 34.48
C LEU A 148 17.86 -3.45 34.33
N ASP A 149 19.08 -3.61 34.86
CA ASP A 149 19.84 -4.86 34.81
C ASP A 149 19.10 -6.03 35.45
N LYS A 150 18.34 -5.78 36.51
CA LYS A 150 17.52 -6.80 37.18
C LYS A 150 16.25 -7.15 36.42
N ASN A 151 15.71 -6.23 35.64
CA ASN A 151 14.40 -6.37 34.99
C ASN A 151 14.48 -6.62 33.48
N PHE A 152 15.65 -6.44 32.87
CA PHE A 152 15.80 -6.48 31.42
C PHE A 152 17.12 -7.13 30.99
N GLN A 153 17.00 -8.20 30.20
CA GLN A 153 18.14 -8.94 29.67
C GLN A 153 18.76 -8.23 28.46
N GLY A 154 20.08 -8.36 28.31
CA GLY A 154 20.79 -7.87 27.13
C GLY A 154 20.34 -8.59 25.85
N MET A 155 20.39 -7.88 24.73
CA MET A 155 19.98 -8.38 23.42
C MET A 155 20.92 -9.49 22.96
N LYS A 156 20.37 -10.62 22.50
CA LYS A 156 21.12 -11.67 21.82
C LYS A 156 21.15 -11.43 20.32
N GLU A 157 22.11 -12.03 19.63
CA GLU A 157 22.24 -11.91 18.16
C GLU A 157 21.03 -12.49 17.39
N GLU A 158 20.25 -13.36 18.02
CA GLU A 158 19.04 -13.96 17.42
C GLU A 158 17.75 -13.17 17.70
N ASP A 159 17.81 -12.18 18.59
CA ASP A 159 16.62 -11.45 19.02
C ASP A 159 16.16 -10.46 17.94
N ASP A 160 14.83 -10.29 17.84
CA ASP A 160 14.27 -9.24 16.98
C ASP A 160 14.63 -7.86 17.51
N LEU A 161 15.26 -7.01 16.71
CA LEU A 161 15.55 -5.65 17.15
C LEU A 161 14.28 -4.86 17.49
N LEU A 162 13.22 -4.98 16.68
CA LEU A 162 11.99 -4.23 16.90
C LEU A 162 11.23 -4.72 18.13
N ALA A 163 11.09 -6.03 18.32
CA ALA A 163 10.46 -6.58 19.52
C ALA A 163 11.29 -6.32 20.77
N TYR A 164 12.63 -6.34 20.66
CA TYR A 164 13.54 -6.01 21.76
C TYR A 164 13.38 -4.56 22.21
N LEU A 165 13.40 -3.60 21.28
CA LEU A 165 13.19 -2.19 21.57
C LEU A 165 11.80 -1.93 22.18
N THR A 166 10.76 -2.59 21.65
CA THR A 166 9.40 -2.51 22.21
C THR A 166 9.35 -3.03 23.66
N HIS A 167 10.05 -4.13 23.95
CA HIS A 167 10.10 -4.68 25.30
C HIS A 167 10.91 -3.77 26.25
N PHE A 168 12.02 -3.21 25.76
CA PHE A 168 12.83 -2.24 26.49
C PHE A 168 12.00 -1.02 26.88
N GLU A 169 11.25 -0.43 25.95
CA GLU A 169 10.36 0.72 26.20
C GLU A 169 9.32 0.41 27.27
N ALA A 170 8.69 -0.76 27.19
CA ALA A 170 7.72 -1.19 28.19
C ALA A 170 8.33 -1.35 29.59
N VAL A 171 9.55 -1.88 29.69
CA VAL A 171 10.26 -2.04 30.98
C VAL A 171 10.76 -0.70 31.50
N ALA A 172 11.34 0.15 30.65
CA ALA A 172 11.82 1.48 31.02
C ALA A 172 10.66 2.37 31.52
N ALA A 173 9.49 2.30 30.87
CA ALA A 173 8.27 2.98 31.31
C ALA A 173 7.78 2.44 32.66
N ARG A 174 7.79 1.12 32.88
CA ARG A 174 7.42 0.50 34.16
C ARG A 174 8.37 0.89 35.29
N CYS A 175 9.66 1.03 34.99
CA CYS A 175 10.71 1.44 35.92
C CYS A 175 10.76 2.97 36.13
N LYS A 176 9.88 3.74 35.48
CA LYS A 176 9.81 5.22 35.55
C LYS A 176 11.15 5.90 35.20
N ILE A 177 11.86 5.34 34.23
CA ILE A 177 13.12 5.90 33.74
C ILE A 177 12.80 7.07 32.81
N GLU A 178 13.51 8.19 32.94
CA GLU A 178 13.31 9.36 32.08
C GLU A 178 13.76 9.07 30.64
N SER A 179 12.96 9.48 29.64
CA SER A 179 13.23 9.16 28.22
C SER A 179 14.58 9.64 27.71
N LYS A 180 15.15 10.69 28.31
CA LYS A 180 16.50 11.19 28.00
C LYS A 180 17.62 10.20 28.36
N GLU A 181 17.37 9.31 29.33
CA GLU A 181 18.34 8.31 29.77
C GLU A 181 18.21 7.00 28.98
N TRP A 182 17.13 6.82 28.20
CA TRP A 182 16.84 5.59 27.49
C TRP A 182 17.91 5.28 26.43
N ALA A 183 18.37 6.28 25.68
CA ALA A 183 19.40 6.10 24.67
C ALA A 183 20.73 5.61 25.29
N LEU A 184 21.11 6.18 26.42
CA LEU A 184 22.30 5.80 27.17
C LEU A 184 22.18 4.37 27.71
N LEU A 185 21.07 4.05 28.38
CA LEU A 185 20.83 2.72 28.95
C LEU A 185 20.76 1.63 27.88
N LEU A 186 20.12 1.93 26.75
CA LEU A 186 20.02 1.03 25.62
C LEU A 186 21.40 0.66 25.08
N SER A 187 22.35 1.61 25.03
CA SER A 187 23.72 1.36 24.55
C SER A 187 24.47 0.28 25.34
N TYR A 188 24.13 0.07 26.62
CA TYR A 188 24.71 -0.99 27.46
C TYR A 188 24.05 -2.36 27.23
N LYS A 189 22.89 -2.39 26.60
CA LYS A 189 22.03 -3.57 26.46
C LYS A 189 21.99 -4.14 25.05
N LEU A 190 22.37 -3.36 24.05
CA LEU A 190 22.48 -3.81 22.67
C LEU A 190 23.71 -4.71 22.42
N THR A 191 23.65 -5.47 21.33
CA THR A 191 24.78 -6.25 20.82
C THR A 191 25.96 -5.36 20.42
N THR A 192 27.17 -5.90 20.42
CA THR A 192 28.40 -5.17 20.07
C THR A 192 28.33 -4.38 18.75
N PRO A 193 27.76 -4.92 17.65
CA PRO A 193 27.62 -4.17 16.40
C PRO A 193 26.73 -2.93 16.53
N LEU A 194 25.58 -3.08 17.21
CA LEU A 194 24.63 -2.00 17.44
C LEU A 194 25.15 -0.95 18.40
N LYS A 195 25.83 -1.38 19.46
CA LYS A 195 26.53 -0.48 20.39
C LYS A 195 27.59 0.34 19.65
N ASN A 196 28.40 -0.29 18.79
CA ASN A 196 29.41 0.41 18.00
C ASN A 196 28.79 1.42 17.03
N PHE A 197 27.63 1.11 16.46
CA PHE A 197 26.86 2.05 15.64
C PHE A 197 26.38 3.25 16.46
N MET A 198 25.79 3.04 17.63
CA MET A 198 25.37 4.12 18.51
C MET A 198 26.53 5.02 18.96
N LEU A 199 27.72 4.45 19.19
CA LEU A 199 28.91 5.20 19.57
C LEU A 199 29.46 6.05 18.42
N ARG A 200 29.43 5.54 17.18
CA ARG A 200 29.91 6.28 16.00
C ARG A 200 29.04 7.51 15.71
N ASP A 201 27.73 7.34 15.76
CA ASP A 201 26.77 8.41 15.44
C ASP A 201 26.40 9.25 16.67
N SER A 202 27.08 9.03 17.81
CA SER A 202 26.84 9.73 19.10
C SER A 202 25.38 9.69 19.56
N LEU A 203 24.63 8.66 19.13
CA LEU A 203 23.20 8.53 19.37
C LEU A 203 22.85 8.33 20.85
N PHE A 204 23.82 7.87 21.66
CA PHE A 204 23.68 7.70 23.11
C PHE A 204 23.54 9.02 23.87
N LEU A 205 23.91 10.16 23.27
CA LEU A 205 23.73 11.51 23.83
C LEU A 205 22.44 12.19 23.35
N SER A 206 21.65 11.52 22.49
CA SER A 206 20.40 12.10 22.01
C SER A 206 19.36 12.13 23.12
N ASP A 207 18.84 13.33 23.42
CA ASP A 207 17.69 13.52 24.32
C ASP A 207 16.39 12.95 23.76
N LYS A 208 16.37 12.61 22.45
CA LYS A 208 15.22 12.07 21.73
C LYS A 208 15.45 10.61 21.38
N TYR A 209 14.90 9.73 22.21
CA TYR A 209 14.96 8.29 22.01
C TYR A 209 14.34 7.84 20.66
N GLU A 210 13.29 8.49 20.17
CA GLU A 210 12.66 8.14 18.88
C GLU A 210 13.61 8.28 17.69
N ASP A 211 14.50 9.28 17.71
CA ASP A 211 15.51 9.48 16.68
C ASP A 211 16.55 8.33 16.71
N VAL A 212 16.89 7.85 17.92
CA VAL A 212 17.79 6.70 18.13
C VAL A 212 17.13 5.41 17.65
N LYS A 213 15.86 5.19 18.00
CA LYS A 213 15.07 4.02 17.57
C LYS A 213 14.97 3.96 16.05
N THR A 214 14.66 5.06 15.40
CA THR A 214 14.56 5.11 13.93
C THR A 214 15.92 4.90 13.25
N ALA A 215 17.01 5.44 13.80
CA ALA A 215 18.36 5.20 13.29
C ALA A 215 18.78 3.73 13.43
N LEU A 216 18.49 3.11 14.58
CA LEU A 216 18.78 1.68 14.83
C LEU A 216 17.98 0.76 13.90
N LEU A 217 16.70 1.05 13.67
CA LEU A 217 15.85 0.26 12.78
C LEU A 217 16.20 0.45 11.29
N ARG A 218 16.84 1.57 10.94
CA ARG A 218 17.36 1.82 9.58
C ARG A 218 18.69 1.13 9.32
N HIS A 219 19.35 0.56 10.34
CA HIS A 219 20.63 -0.11 10.16
C HIS A 219 20.49 -1.30 9.19
N PRO A 220 21.16 -1.27 8.02
CA PRO A 220 20.87 -2.16 6.90
C PRO A 220 21.13 -3.64 7.18
N ASP A 221 22.05 -3.96 8.09
CA ASP A 221 22.43 -5.36 8.36
C ASP A 221 21.44 -6.15 9.25
N ILE A 222 20.44 -5.50 9.87
CA ILE A 222 19.61 -6.13 10.90
C ILE A 222 18.17 -6.36 10.46
N ASN A 223 17.69 -5.63 9.46
CA ASN A 223 16.30 -5.76 8.99
C ASN A 223 16.14 -6.83 7.89
N ALA A 224 17.05 -6.89 6.91
CA ALA A 224 16.89 -7.80 5.77
C ALA A 224 17.16 -9.28 6.11
N ASP A 225 18.22 -9.55 6.88
CA ASP A 225 18.67 -10.93 7.15
C ASP A 225 17.84 -11.63 8.24
N THR A 226 17.33 -10.87 9.21
CA THR A 226 16.37 -11.34 10.24
C THR A 226 15.02 -11.66 9.62
N CYS A 227 14.52 -10.83 8.69
CA CYS A 227 13.31 -11.12 7.92
C CYS A 227 13.47 -12.39 7.06
N ARG A 228 14.61 -12.56 6.40
CA ARG A 228 14.94 -13.79 5.64
C ARG A 228 14.96 -15.04 6.51
N LYS A 229 15.67 -15.00 7.64
CA LYS A 229 15.77 -16.16 8.58
C LYS A 229 14.40 -16.55 9.17
N ARG A 230 13.49 -15.60 9.36
CA ARG A 230 12.12 -15.85 9.83
C ARG A 230 11.22 -16.48 8.76
N PHE A 231 11.31 -15.99 7.53
CA PHE A 231 10.56 -16.57 6.41
C PHE A 231 10.92 -18.05 6.21
N HIS A 232 12.19 -18.41 6.36
CA HIS A 232 12.64 -19.80 6.24
C HIS A 232 12.45 -20.67 7.49
N ARG A 233 12.14 -20.09 8.66
CA ARG A 233 11.80 -20.83 9.90
C ARG A 233 10.32 -21.25 9.96
N VAL A 234 9.43 -20.62 9.18
CA VAL A 234 8.03 -21.02 9.08
C VAL A 234 7.93 -22.24 8.15
N LYS A 235 7.90 -23.44 8.72
CA LYS A 235 7.45 -24.63 7.98
C LYS A 235 5.92 -24.54 7.83
N PRO A 236 5.36 -24.72 6.62
CA PRO A 236 3.92 -24.83 6.44
C PRO A 236 3.41 -25.97 7.34
N ARG A 237 2.35 -25.73 8.11
CA ARG A 237 1.71 -26.82 8.85
C ARG A 237 1.09 -27.76 7.82
N GLN A 238 1.25 -29.07 8.02
CA GLN A 238 0.80 -30.12 7.10
C GLN A 238 -0.71 -30.10 6.81
N ASN A 239 -1.49 -29.32 7.58
CA ASN A 239 -2.93 -29.15 7.45
C ASN A 239 -3.38 -27.91 6.66
N ASP A 240 -2.47 -27.03 6.22
CA ASP A 240 -2.85 -25.83 5.45
C ASP A 240 -3.12 -26.14 3.96
N PHE A 241 -2.84 -27.38 3.53
CA PHE A 241 -3.17 -27.89 2.19
C PHE A 241 -4.22 -29.00 2.27
N ARG A 242 -5.37 -28.74 2.91
CA ARG A 242 -6.53 -29.59 2.70
C ARG A 242 -7.15 -29.26 1.35
N VAL A 243 -6.60 -29.89 0.31
CA VAL A 243 -7.27 -29.96 -0.99
C VAL A 243 -8.48 -30.88 -0.77
N GLU A 244 -9.68 -30.30 -0.67
CA GLU A 244 -10.91 -31.08 -0.79
C GLU A 244 -10.98 -31.62 -2.23
N ASP A 245 -10.62 -32.88 -2.39
CA ASP A 245 -10.89 -33.61 -3.62
C ASP A 245 -12.40 -33.91 -3.72
N ARG A 246 -12.95 -33.82 -4.94
CA ARG A 246 -14.39 -33.78 -5.25
C ARG A 246 -15.15 -35.10 -4.98
N THR A 247 -14.59 -36.04 -4.23
CA THR A 247 -15.13 -37.39 -4.06
C THR A 247 -15.11 -37.94 -2.63
N GLY A 248 -14.86 -37.11 -1.61
CA GLY A 248 -15.37 -37.34 -0.25
C GLY A 248 -15.19 -38.76 0.34
N GLN A 249 -13.99 -39.36 0.28
CA GLN A 249 -13.67 -40.55 1.06
C GLN A 249 -12.33 -40.43 1.80
N LEU A 250 -12.39 -40.67 3.11
CA LEU A 250 -11.26 -40.78 4.03
C LEU A 250 -10.67 -42.19 3.94
N VAL A 251 -9.39 -42.30 3.58
CA VAL A 251 -8.62 -43.53 3.78
C VAL A 251 -7.71 -43.32 4.99
N GLN A 252 -7.92 -44.12 6.04
CA GLN A 252 -7.03 -44.23 7.19
C GLN A 252 -5.80 -45.05 6.78
N ASN A 253 -4.60 -44.51 6.99
CA ASN A 253 -3.35 -45.25 6.81
C ASN A 253 -3.00 -46.01 8.09
N GLY A 254 -2.66 -47.29 7.92
CA GLY A 254 -1.86 -48.06 8.88
C GLY A 254 -0.37 -47.78 8.74
#